data_AF-A0A2R5G8G4-F1
#
_entry.id   AF-A0A2R5G8G4-F1
#
_cell.length_a   1.000
_cell.length_b   1.000
_cell.length_c   1.000
_cell.angle_alpha   90.00
_cell.angle_beta   90.00
_cell.angle_gamma   90.00
#
_symmetry.space_group_name_H-M   'P 1'
#
loop_
_entity.id
_entity.type
_entity.pdbx_description
1 polymer ?
#
loop_
_entity_poly.entity_id
_entity_poly.type
_entity_poly.pdbx_seq_one_letter_code
_entity_poly.pdbx_strand_id
1 'polypeptide(L)'
;MAASVVRQRGKNCGESGGGETNTDGQPVPVAGHGPPPKLSLPRFLLVVLTVSAMDVSVLTWYAEERLEAAEAPQSIDEALALLGVDVPERDVTDQASLALTVSRLLFAFAATILTVHIYATNNYPLVRSNYGNIVHIRRFKRFTTFTVWSWTLLTAYFLLAATHSLGVAPAFMSGRSRWLPVLFEVCFSAALMVTLVVHFVLIPMARRKDPYRLSRLLNWRALTMHYGNLAMMLVEATLSGLPMKREHWIFMVVYANMYVVFALIWHYATGIFYYFFMDYTRFLWAPLAYVGLVGIMGVVWLACVYFVEALDVYVRPMLLLSLEASAKS
;
A
#
# COMPACT_ATOMS: atom_id res chain seq x y z
N MET A 1 24.48 -34.01 32.41
CA MET A 1 23.56 -35.07 31.94
C MET A 1 22.79 -34.55 30.74
N ALA A 2 23.38 -34.78 29.57
CA ALA A 2 22.81 -34.49 28.27
C ALA A 2 22.41 -35.83 27.63
N ALA A 3 21.21 -35.91 27.07
CA ALA A 3 20.81 -36.89 26.03
C ALA A 3 19.40 -36.51 25.55
N SER A 4 19.31 -35.86 24.40
CA SER A 4 18.86 -36.48 23.14
C SER A 4 17.35 -36.71 23.06
N VAL A 5 16.61 -35.73 22.52
CA VAL A 5 15.29 -35.99 21.95
C VAL A 5 15.40 -35.86 20.44
N VAL A 6 15.25 -37.03 19.83
CA VAL A 6 15.38 -37.35 18.42
C VAL A 6 14.31 -36.64 17.60
N ARG A 7 14.79 -36.05 16.51
CA ARG A 7 14.06 -35.47 15.38
C ARG A 7 13.25 -36.56 14.66
N GLN A 8 11.92 -36.58 14.84
CA GLN A 8 11.03 -37.30 13.91
C GLN A 8 10.38 -36.33 12.93
N ARG A 9 10.85 -36.40 11.68
CA ARG A 9 10.12 -36.00 10.48
C ARG A 9 9.15 -37.13 10.14
N GLY A 10 7.84 -36.89 10.25
CA GLY A 10 6.79 -37.56 9.47
C GLY A 10 5.89 -36.47 8.92
N LYS A 11 5.88 -36.16 7.62
CA LYS A 11 5.01 -36.82 6.61
C LYS A 11 3.69 -37.25 7.24
N ASN A 12 2.74 -36.32 7.31
CA ASN A 12 1.28 -36.53 7.21
C ASN A 12 0.56 -35.19 7.39
N CYS A 13 0.29 -34.50 6.29
CA CYS A 13 -0.89 -33.62 6.19
C CYS A 13 -1.64 -34.07 4.95
N GLY A 14 -2.27 -35.24 5.07
CA GLY A 14 -3.41 -35.60 4.24
C GLY A 14 -4.54 -34.63 4.52
N GLU A 15 -5.17 -34.20 3.44
CA GLU A 15 -6.61 -34.00 3.31
C GLU A 15 -7.40 -33.98 4.63
N SER A 16 -7.63 -32.78 5.17
CA SER A 16 -8.81 -32.49 5.97
C SER A 16 -9.77 -31.62 5.16
N GLY A 17 -10.05 -32.06 3.93
CA GLY A 17 -11.31 -31.73 3.28
C GLY A 17 -12.37 -32.66 3.84
N GLY A 18 -12.92 -32.33 5.01
CA GLY A 18 -14.13 -32.98 5.51
C GLY A 18 -15.24 -32.73 4.50
N GLY A 19 -15.43 -33.66 3.57
CA GLY A 19 -16.63 -33.69 2.74
C GLY A 19 -17.78 -33.99 3.67
N GLU A 20 -18.72 -33.05 3.79
CA GLU A 20 -20.01 -33.31 4.43
C GLU A 20 -20.64 -34.50 3.69
N THR A 21 -20.76 -35.61 4.39
CA THR A 21 -21.60 -36.74 3.99
C THR A 21 -22.97 -36.52 4.59
N ASN A 22 -24.02 -36.80 3.82
CA ASN A 22 -25.38 -36.95 4.34
C ASN A 22 -25.38 -38.01 5.48
N THR A 23 -26.35 -37.96 6.39
CA THR A 23 -26.69 -39.03 7.35
C THR A 23 -26.69 -40.45 6.76
N ASP A 24 -26.83 -40.60 5.44
CA ASP A 24 -26.77 -41.89 4.73
C ASP A 24 -25.37 -42.28 4.19
N GLY A 25 -24.31 -41.55 4.53
CA GLY A 25 -22.94 -41.86 4.08
C GLY A 25 -22.69 -41.63 2.58
N GLN A 26 -23.66 -41.11 1.84
CA GLN A 26 -23.48 -40.73 0.44
C GLN A 26 -22.79 -39.37 0.32
N PRO A 27 -21.86 -39.20 -0.65
CA PRO A 27 -21.28 -37.90 -0.95
C PRO A 27 -22.41 -36.94 -1.31
N VAL A 28 -22.50 -35.81 -0.60
CA VAL A 28 -23.49 -34.77 -0.92
C VAL A 28 -23.29 -34.38 -2.38
N PRO A 29 -24.30 -34.54 -3.25
CA PRO A 29 -24.16 -34.18 -4.67
C PRO A 29 -23.73 -32.72 -4.73
N VAL A 30 -22.57 -32.47 -5.34
CA VAL A 30 -22.08 -31.13 -5.59
C VAL A 30 -23.16 -30.42 -6.41
N ALA A 31 -23.92 -29.55 -5.76
CA ALA A 31 -25.01 -28.82 -6.38
C ALA A 31 -24.49 -28.23 -7.69
N GLY A 32 -25.09 -28.67 -8.81
CA GLY A 32 -24.64 -28.33 -10.15
C GLY A 32 -24.41 -26.83 -10.25
N HIS A 33 -23.27 -26.45 -10.83
CA HIS A 33 -22.88 -25.07 -11.05
C HIS A 33 -23.97 -24.34 -11.85
N GLY A 34 -24.89 -23.69 -11.14
CA GLY A 34 -25.76 -22.69 -11.74
C GLY A 34 -24.85 -21.62 -12.35
N PRO A 35 -25.19 -21.10 -13.55
CA PRO A 35 -24.44 -19.99 -14.12
C PRO A 35 -24.35 -18.87 -13.07
N PRO A 36 -23.21 -18.15 -13.00
CA PRO A 36 -23.02 -17.10 -12.02
C PRO A 36 -24.26 -16.18 -12.05
N PRO A 37 -24.83 -15.82 -10.88
CA PRO A 37 -26.01 -14.98 -10.85
C PRO A 37 -25.69 -13.73 -11.66
N LYS A 38 -26.40 -13.55 -12.78
CA LYS A 38 -26.24 -12.37 -13.62
C LYS A 38 -26.67 -11.18 -12.77
N LEU A 39 -25.71 -10.53 -12.12
CA LEU A 39 -25.95 -9.21 -11.57
C LEU A 39 -26.40 -8.37 -12.76
N SER A 40 -27.56 -7.74 -12.66
CA SER A 40 -28.00 -6.85 -13.71
C SER A 40 -26.91 -5.78 -13.87
N LEU A 41 -26.33 -5.72 -15.07
CA LEU A 41 -25.39 -4.69 -15.53
C LEU A 41 -25.64 -3.29 -14.90
N PRO A 42 -26.89 -2.82 -14.70
CA PRO A 42 -27.18 -1.58 -13.98
C PRO A 42 -26.62 -1.46 -12.56
N ARG A 43 -26.59 -2.51 -11.72
CA ARG A 43 -26.02 -2.41 -10.36
C ARG A 43 -24.49 -2.28 -10.39
N PHE A 44 -23.84 -2.96 -11.34
CA PHE A 44 -22.40 -2.84 -11.56
C PHE A 44 -22.03 -1.46 -12.09
N LEU A 45 -22.73 -1.00 -13.13
CA LEU A 45 -22.56 0.32 -13.69
C LEU A 45 -22.81 1.39 -12.63
N LEU A 46 -23.83 1.24 -11.79
CA LEU A 46 -24.08 2.21 -10.71
C LEU A 46 -22.87 2.32 -9.77
N VAL A 47 -22.30 1.21 -9.30
CA VAL A 47 -21.13 1.26 -8.40
C VAL A 47 -19.91 1.87 -9.10
N VAL A 48 -19.61 1.43 -10.33
CA VAL A 48 -18.47 1.96 -11.10
C VAL A 48 -18.67 3.45 -11.41
N LEU A 49 -19.85 3.85 -11.87
CA LEU A 49 -20.16 5.24 -12.19
C LEU A 49 -20.16 6.13 -10.94
N THR A 50 -20.62 5.64 -9.79
CA THR A 50 -20.58 6.43 -8.54
C THR A 50 -19.13 6.67 -8.11
N VAL A 51 -18.28 5.63 -8.20
CA VAL A 51 -16.86 5.73 -7.87
C VAL A 51 -16.12 6.62 -8.87
N SER A 52 -16.34 6.43 -10.17
CA SER A 52 -15.69 7.22 -11.22
C SER A 52 -16.18 8.67 -11.27
N ALA A 53 -17.45 8.95 -10.95
CA ALA A 53 -17.96 10.32 -10.89
C ALA A 53 -17.34 11.12 -9.73
N MET A 54 -17.06 10.46 -8.61
CA MET A 54 -16.29 11.07 -7.52
C MET A 54 -14.86 11.39 -7.97
N ASP A 55 -14.19 10.47 -8.66
CA ASP A 55 -12.81 10.69 -9.13
C ASP A 55 -12.72 11.81 -10.18
N VAL A 56 -13.63 11.86 -11.15
CA VAL A 56 -13.64 12.91 -12.19
C VAL A 56 -13.89 14.28 -11.57
N SER A 57 -14.89 14.41 -10.70
CA SER A 57 -15.27 15.71 -10.11
C SER A 57 -14.14 16.30 -9.27
N VAL A 58 -13.37 15.47 -8.58
CA VAL A 58 -12.28 15.98 -7.74
C VAL A 58 -10.98 16.15 -8.54
N LEU A 59 -10.75 15.36 -9.59
CA LEU A 59 -9.63 15.62 -10.51
C LEU A 59 -9.84 16.92 -11.31
N THR A 60 -11.07 17.24 -11.71
CA THR A 60 -11.39 18.52 -12.35
C THR A 60 -11.22 19.68 -11.39
N TRP A 61 -11.71 19.55 -10.15
CA TRP A 61 -11.49 20.55 -9.10
C TRP A 61 -10.01 20.81 -8.83
N TYR A 62 -9.20 19.75 -8.71
CA TYR A 62 -7.75 19.87 -8.50
C TYR A 62 -7.04 20.52 -9.70
N ALA A 63 -7.48 20.22 -10.93
CA ALA A 63 -6.93 20.82 -12.13
C ALA A 63 -7.26 22.32 -12.22
N GLU A 64 -8.47 22.72 -11.84
CA GLU A 64 -8.90 24.12 -11.80
C GLU A 64 -8.11 24.92 -10.75
N GLU A 65 -8.01 24.43 -9.51
CA GLU A 65 -7.24 25.09 -8.44
C GLU A 65 -5.74 25.21 -8.79
N ARG A 66 -5.19 24.24 -9.54
CA ARG A 66 -3.81 24.28 -10.03
C ARG A 66 -3.58 25.25 -11.18
N LEU A 67 -4.57 25.45 -12.05
CA LEU A 67 -4.48 26.47 -13.10
C LEU A 67 -4.42 27.87 -12.46
N GLU A 68 -5.18 28.09 -11.39
CA GLU A 68 -5.13 29.33 -10.61
C GLU A 68 -3.80 29.51 -9.86
N ALA A 69 -3.26 28.43 -9.29
CA ALA A 69 -1.97 28.48 -8.56
C ALA A 69 -0.72 28.55 -9.47
N ALA A 70 -0.84 28.22 -10.76
CA ALA A 70 0.28 28.24 -11.70
C ALA A 70 0.75 29.66 -12.06
N GLU A 71 -0.02 30.70 -11.70
CA GLU A 71 0.34 32.10 -11.91
C GLU A 71 1.24 32.67 -10.78
N ALA A 72 1.48 31.92 -9.69
CA ALA A 72 2.35 32.33 -8.58
C ALA A 72 3.76 31.68 -8.66
N PRO A 73 4.84 32.40 -8.28
CA PRO A 73 6.20 31.84 -8.23
C PRO A 73 6.24 30.63 -7.28
N GLN A 74 6.81 29.51 -7.75
CA GLN A 74 6.62 28.19 -7.14
C GLN A 74 7.63 27.86 -6.05
N SER A 75 8.66 28.68 -5.87
CA SER A 75 9.61 28.55 -4.76
C SER A 75 10.07 29.91 -4.25
N ILE A 76 10.51 29.91 -2.98
CA ILE A 76 11.18 31.05 -2.37
C ILE A 76 12.44 31.40 -3.19
N ASP A 77 13.17 30.42 -3.72
CA ASP A 77 14.35 30.66 -4.55
C ASP A 77 14.02 31.31 -5.89
N GLU A 78 12.88 30.99 -6.50
CA GLU A 78 12.41 31.61 -7.74
C GLU A 78 11.92 33.04 -7.49
N ALA A 79 11.26 33.27 -6.35
CA ALA A 79 10.89 34.61 -5.89
C ALA A 79 12.14 35.44 -5.50
N LEU A 80 13.14 34.84 -4.86
CA LEU A 80 14.40 35.48 -4.48
C LEU A 80 15.28 35.77 -5.70
N ALA A 81 15.30 34.87 -6.69
CA ALA A 81 15.96 35.08 -7.97
C ALA A 81 15.30 36.21 -8.77
N LEU A 82 13.95 36.28 -8.78
CA LEU A 82 13.20 37.42 -9.32
C LEU A 82 13.51 38.73 -8.59
N LEU A 83 13.85 38.66 -7.31
CA LEU A 83 14.25 39.80 -6.47
C LEU A 83 15.76 40.10 -6.52
N GLY A 84 16.56 39.36 -7.30
CA GLY A 84 18.00 39.56 -7.42
C GLY A 84 18.80 39.23 -6.15
N VAL A 85 18.26 38.39 -5.26
CA VAL A 85 18.93 37.95 -4.03
C VAL A 85 19.74 36.70 -4.32
N ASP A 86 21.08 36.82 -4.32
CA ASP A 86 21.98 35.67 -4.41
C ASP A 86 21.86 34.82 -3.13
N VAL A 87 21.28 33.62 -3.28
CA VAL A 87 21.20 32.64 -2.19
C VAL A 87 22.51 31.85 -2.18
N PRO A 88 23.32 31.91 -1.11
CA PRO A 88 24.57 31.17 -1.04
C PRO A 88 24.32 29.67 -1.09
N GLU A 89 24.99 29.00 -2.03
CA GLU A 89 24.98 27.56 -2.25
C GLU A 89 25.47 26.86 -0.97
N ARG A 90 24.56 26.22 -0.22
CA ARG A 90 24.89 25.59 1.08
C ARG A 90 25.55 24.23 0.86
N ASP A 91 26.87 24.14 1.04
CA ASP A 91 27.70 22.91 1.07
C ASP A 91 27.20 21.79 2.02
N VAL A 92 26.30 22.10 2.96
CA VAL A 92 25.65 21.11 3.86
C VAL A 92 24.74 20.14 3.10
N THR A 93 24.43 20.42 1.83
CA THR A 93 23.63 19.54 0.95
C THR A 93 24.30 18.20 0.67
N ASP A 94 25.62 18.08 0.65
CA ASP A 94 26.27 16.91 0.05
C ASP A 94 26.19 15.64 0.90
N GLN A 95 26.41 15.74 2.22
CA GLN A 95 26.33 14.57 3.10
C GLN A 95 24.88 14.10 3.33
N ALA A 96 23.94 15.03 3.53
CA ALA A 96 22.53 14.72 3.66
C ALA A 96 21.96 14.14 2.34
N SER A 97 22.40 14.67 1.19
CA SER A 97 22.07 14.15 -0.13
C SER A 97 22.63 12.74 -0.34
N LEU A 98 23.87 12.46 0.08
CA LEU A 98 24.46 11.12 -0.02
C LEU A 98 23.70 10.10 0.85
N ALA A 99 23.43 10.42 2.11
CA ALA A 99 22.70 9.53 3.02
C ALA A 99 21.29 9.20 2.51
N LEU A 100 20.58 10.21 1.99
CA LEU A 100 19.27 10.05 1.36
C LEU A 100 19.34 9.21 0.07
N THR A 101 20.37 9.42 -0.75
CA THR A 101 20.57 8.66 -1.99
C THR A 101 20.84 7.19 -1.71
N VAL A 102 21.75 6.90 -0.75
CA VAL A 102 22.08 5.54 -0.34
C VAL A 102 20.87 4.84 0.27
N SER A 103 20.11 5.52 1.15
CA SER A 103 18.91 4.92 1.75
C SER A 103 17.86 4.57 0.69
N ARG A 104 17.60 5.46 -0.27
CA ARG A 104 16.67 5.23 -1.38
C ARG A 104 17.10 4.05 -2.26
N LEU A 105 18.39 3.90 -2.56
CA LEU A 105 18.91 2.76 -3.32
C LEU A 105 18.72 1.44 -2.56
N LEU A 106 19.04 1.43 -1.26
CA LEU A 106 18.86 0.26 -0.40
C LEU A 106 17.37 -0.12 -0.28
N PHE A 107 16.49 0.86 -0.10
CA PHE A 107 15.05 0.63 -0.02
C PHE A 107 14.46 0.22 -1.37
N ALA A 108 14.91 0.80 -2.48
CA ALA A 108 14.51 0.36 -3.82
C ALA A 108 14.87 -1.11 -4.05
N PHE A 109 16.09 -1.51 -3.67
CA PHE A 109 16.55 -2.90 -3.77
C PHE A 109 15.73 -3.84 -2.88
N ALA A 110 15.59 -3.50 -1.59
CA ALA A 110 14.83 -4.29 -0.63
C ALA A 110 13.35 -4.43 -1.02
N ALA A 111 12.71 -3.34 -1.42
CA ALA A 111 11.33 -3.34 -1.90
C ALA A 111 11.18 -4.16 -3.18
N THR A 112 12.10 -4.06 -4.13
CA THR A 112 12.07 -4.88 -5.35
C THR A 112 12.18 -6.36 -5.02
N ILE A 113 13.14 -6.76 -4.18
CA ILE A 113 13.30 -8.17 -3.77
C ILE A 113 12.05 -8.69 -3.09
N LEU A 114 11.49 -7.94 -2.13
CA LEU A 114 10.30 -8.35 -1.40
C LEU A 114 9.09 -8.43 -2.33
N THR A 115 8.88 -7.45 -3.21
CA THR A 115 7.81 -7.47 -4.22
C THR A 115 7.94 -8.68 -5.14
N VAL A 116 9.13 -8.93 -5.71
CA VAL A 116 9.39 -10.11 -6.55
C VAL A 116 9.16 -11.41 -5.77
N HIS A 117 9.62 -11.50 -4.52
CA HIS A 117 9.40 -12.66 -3.66
C HIS A 117 7.91 -12.91 -3.38
N ILE A 118 7.16 -11.83 -3.12
CA ILE A 118 5.70 -11.87 -2.98
C ILE A 118 5.08 -12.44 -4.25
N TYR A 119 5.51 -12.06 -5.46
CA TYR A 119 4.97 -12.65 -6.68
C TYR A 119 5.44 -14.08 -6.95
N ALA A 120 6.68 -14.42 -6.62
CA ALA A 120 7.33 -15.68 -6.96
C ALA A 120 6.95 -16.85 -6.05
N THR A 121 6.50 -16.59 -4.83
CA THR A 121 6.14 -17.66 -3.90
C THR A 121 4.98 -18.50 -4.47
N ASN A 122 4.95 -19.81 -4.21
CA ASN A 122 3.89 -20.71 -4.72
C ASN A 122 2.95 -21.27 -3.65
N ASN A 123 3.28 -21.08 -2.36
CA ASN A 123 2.61 -21.73 -1.22
C ASN A 123 1.36 -20.96 -0.73
N TYR A 124 0.41 -20.67 -1.61
CA TYR A 124 -0.83 -19.99 -1.22
C TYR A 124 -2.02 -20.94 -1.27
N PRO A 125 -2.97 -20.79 -0.32
CA PRO A 125 -4.11 -21.68 -0.24
C PRO A 125 -4.96 -21.57 -1.50
N LEU A 126 -5.54 -22.70 -1.90
CA LEU A 126 -6.62 -22.75 -2.86
C LEU A 126 -7.81 -21.98 -2.29
N VAL A 127 -8.35 -21.04 -3.06
CA VAL A 127 -9.53 -20.27 -2.64
C VAL A 127 -10.72 -20.71 -3.46
N ARG A 128 -11.80 -21.12 -2.77
CA ARG A 128 -13.07 -21.41 -3.43
C ARG A 128 -13.76 -20.09 -3.77
N SER A 129 -14.05 -19.89 -5.05
CA SER A 129 -14.81 -18.75 -5.54
C SER A 129 -16.30 -18.86 -5.19
N ASN A 130 -16.99 -17.73 -5.27
CA ASN A 130 -18.45 -17.67 -5.14
C ASN A 130 -19.17 -18.41 -6.29
N TYR A 131 -18.47 -18.72 -7.38
CA TYR A 131 -18.97 -19.53 -8.49
C TYR A 131 -18.75 -21.04 -8.30
N GLY A 132 -18.20 -21.46 -7.14
CA GLY A 132 -17.89 -22.85 -6.84
C GLY A 132 -16.55 -23.34 -7.40
N ASN A 133 -15.91 -22.58 -8.28
CA ASN A 133 -14.59 -22.91 -8.83
C ASN A 133 -13.48 -22.76 -7.78
N ILE A 134 -12.50 -23.65 -7.80
CA ILE A 134 -11.28 -23.51 -7.02
C ILE A 134 -10.26 -22.71 -7.82
N VAL A 135 -9.85 -21.55 -7.31
CA VAL A 135 -8.87 -20.69 -7.95
C VAL A 135 -7.53 -20.78 -7.21
N HIS A 136 -6.48 -21.11 -7.95
CA HIS A 136 -5.13 -21.05 -7.43
C HIS A 136 -4.58 -19.62 -7.52
N ILE A 137 -4.33 -18.99 -6.38
CA ILE A 137 -3.71 -17.66 -6.31
C ILE A 137 -2.18 -17.81 -6.45
N ARG A 138 -1.65 -17.59 -7.66
CA ARG A 138 -0.22 -17.65 -8.01
C ARG A 138 0.18 -16.42 -8.83
N ARG A 139 1.45 -16.01 -8.73
CA ARG A 139 2.05 -14.95 -9.57
C ARG A 139 1.21 -13.67 -9.53
N PHE A 140 0.89 -13.09 -10.68
CA PHE A 140 0.09 -11.87 -10.82
C PHE A 140 -1.29 -11.94 -10.14
N LYS A 141 -1.86 -13.14 -9.94
CA LYS A 141 -3.11 -13.28 -9.18
C LYS A 141 -2.98 -12.86 -7.71
N ARG A 142 -1.76 -12.61 -7.22
CA ARG A 142 -1.48 -12.07 -5.89
C ARG A 142 -1.62 -10.56 -5.79
N PHE A 143 -1.70 -9.87 -6.93
CA PHE A 143 -1.98 -8.44 -6.99
C PHE A 143 -3.39 -8.07 -6.47
N THR A 144 -4.09 -9.02 -5.86
CA THR A 144 -5.44 -8.84 -5.34
C THR A 144 -5.50 -8.24 -3.95
N THR A 145 -4.38 -8.21 -3.23
CA THR A 145 -4.35 -7.74 -1.85
C THR A 145 -3.81 -6.32 -1.79
N PHE A 146 -4.36 -5.52 -0.86
CA PHE A 146 -3.94 -4.14 -0.65
C PHE A 146 -2.46 -4.05 -0.23
N THR A 147 -1.95 -5.05 0.50
CA THR A 147 -0.53 -5.14 0.84
C THR A 147 0.35 -5.27 -0.40
N VAL A 148 -0.04 -6.08 -1.39
CA VAL A 148 0.75 -6.21 -2.64
C VAL A 148 0.72 -4.92 -3.46
N TRP A 149 -0.43 -4.22 -3.49
CA TRP A 149 -0.52 -2.88 -4.09
C TRP A 149 0.44 -1.90 -3.40
N SER A 150 0.42 -1.85 -2.06
CA SER A 150 1.33 -1.01 -1.27
C SER A 150 2.80 -1.30 -1.58
N TRP A 151 3.22 -2.56 -1.60
CA TRP A 151 4.62 -2.92 -1.94
C TRP A 151 5.00 -2.58 -3.38
N THR A 152 4.08 -2.79 -4.33
CA THR A 152 4.31 -2.44 -5.74
C THR A 152 4.51 -0.93 -5.89
N LEU A 153 3.68 -0.13 -5.23
CA LEU A 153 3.78 1.33 -5.23
C LEU A 153 5.05 1.80 -4.53
N LEU A 154 5.43 1.16 -3.43
CA LEU A 154 6.65 1.46 -2.68
C LEU A 154 7.92 1.17 -3.51
N THR A 155 7.94 0.06 -4.23
CA THR A 155 9.01 -0.27 -5.18
C THR A 155 9.12 0.80 -6.26
N ALA A 156 7.99 1.21 -6.86
CA ALA A 156 7.98 2.27 -7.86
C ALA A 156 8.51 3.59 -7.25
N TYR A 157 8.01 3.99 -6.07
CA TYR A 157 8.44 5.18 -5.37
C TYR A 157 9.96 5.21 -5.15
N PHE A 158 10.54 4.18 -4.52
CA PHE A 158 11.96 4.23 -4.19
C PHE A 158 12.86 4.13 -5.41
N LEU A 159 12.46 3.44 -6.48
CA LEU A 159 13.20 3.46 -7.75
C LEU A 159 13.22 4.87 -8.35
N LEU A 160 12.06 5.53 -8.36
CA LEU A 160 11.94 6.92 -8.84
C LEU A 160 12.75 7.88 -7.98
N ALA A 161 12.62 7.80 -6.67
CA ALA A 161 13.34 8.62 -5.71
C ALA A 161 14.86 8.43 -5.83
N ALA A 162 15.33 7.19 -5.99
CA ALA A 162 16.74 6.89 -6.18
C ALA A 162 17.27 7.47 -7.51
N THR A 163 16.52 7.32 -8.61
CA THR A 163 16.93 7.90 -9.91
C THR A 163 16.97 9.42 -9.88
N HIS A 164 16.07 10.05 -9.12
CA HIS A 164 16.05 11.50 -8.90
C HIS A 164 17.27 11.94 -8.07
N SER A 165 17.55 11.23 -6.97
CA SER A 165 18.72 11.47 -6.11
C SER A 165 20.06 11.34 -6.86
N LEU A 166 20.16 10.44 -7.83
CA LEU A 166 21.37 10.23 -8.63
C LEU A 166 21.55 11.25 -9.78
N GLY A 167 20.57 12.11 -10.04
CA GLY A 167 20.62 13.03 -11.19
C GLY A 167 20.57 12.35 -12.57
N VAL A 168 20.31 11.03 -12.62
CA VAL A 168 20.27 10.22 -13.85
C VAL A 168 18.87 10.07 -14.44
N ALA A 169 17.90 10.84 -13.94
CA ALA A 169 16.55 10.83 -14.48
C ALA A 169 16.55 11.38 -15.93
N PRO A 170 16.04 10.64 -16.93
CA PRO A 170 16.08 11.07 -18.33
C PRO A 170 15.24 12.35 -18.57
N ALA A 171 15.49 13.08 -19.67
CA ALA A 171 14.89 14.41 -19.87
C ALA A 171 13.34 14.43 -19.88
N PHE A 172 12.66 13.37 -20.32
CA PHE A 172 11.19 13.27 -20.23
C PHE A 172 10.66 13.08 -18.79
N MET A 173 11.56 12.86 -17.85
CA MET A 173 11.34 12.82 -16.41
C MET A 173 11.59 14.18 -15.71
N SER A 174 11.98 15.25 -16.39
CA SER A 174 12.29 16.54 -15.72
C SER A 174 11.10 17.16 -14.97
N GLY A 175 9.85 16.87 -15.37
CA GLY A 175 8.64 17.22 -14.62
C GLY A 175 8.34 16.35 -13.38
N ARG A 176 9.15 15.32 -13.10
CA ARG A 176 8.89 14.23 -12.12
C ARG A 176 9.10 14.65 -10.66
N SER A 177 9.80 15.75 -10.37
CA SER A 177 9.88 16.31 -9.01
C SER A 177 8.49 16.60 -8.43
N ARG A 178 7.51 16.98 -9.27
CA ARG A 178 6.16 17.34 -8.79
C ARG A 178 5.33 16.15 -8.29
N TRP A 179 5.56 14.94 -8.84
CA TRP A 179 4.78 13.74 -8.50
C TRP A 179 5.41 12.93 -7.37
N LEU A 180 6.71 13.12 -7.10
CA LEU A 180 7.41 12.37 -6.07
C LEU A 180 6.83 12.62 -4.65
N PRO A 181 6.50 13.87 -4.25
CA PRO A 181 5.80 14.12 -2.99
C PRO A 181 4.43 13.44 -2.92
N VAL A 182 3.63 13.52 -3.98
CA VAL A 182 2.31 12.87 -4.02
C VAL A 182 2.45 11.35 -3.86
N LEU A 183 3.41 10.74 -4.55
CA LEU A 183 3.66 9.31 -4.46
C LEU A 183 4.18 8.90 -3.08
N PHE A 184 5.03 9.74 -2.46
CA PHE A 184 5.45 9.58 -1.07
C PHE A 184 4.24 9.58 -0.13
N GLU A 185 3.33 10.55 -0.26
CA GLU A 185 2.14 10.67 0.58
C GLU A 185 1.24 9.43 0.49
N VAL A 186 1.00 8.93 -0.73
CA VAL A 186 0.16 7.74 -0.97
C VAL A 186 0.85 6.50 -0.38
N CYS A 187 2.14 6.33 -0.64
CA CYS A 187 2.94 5.23 -0.09
C CYS A 187 2.94 5.23 1.44
N PHE A 188 3.13 6.39 2.06
CA PHE A 188 3.24 6.49 3.52
C PHE A 188 1.92 6.17 4.19
N SER A 189 0.83 6.77 3.69
CA SER A 189 -0.53 6.52 4.17
C SER A 189 -0.95 5.08 3.97
N ALA A 190 -0.65 4.49 2.80
CA ALA A 190 -0.95 3.09 2.51
C ALA A 190 -0.13 2.14 3.40
N ALA A 191 1.15 2.45 3.64
CA ALA A 191 2.00 1.66 4.53
C ALA A 191 1.44 1.65 5.96
N LEU A 192 1.13 2.83 6.51
CA LEU A 192 0.55 2.97 7.84
C LEU A 192 -0.80 2.25 7.93
N MET A 193 -1.69 2.44 6.95
CA MET A 193 -2.98 1.74 6.87
C MET A 193 -2.82 0.22 6.94
N VAL A 194 -1.92 -0.36 6.13
CA VAL A 194 -1.66 -1.80 6.13
C VAL A 194 -1.20 -2.26 7.51
N THR A 195 -0.27 -1.54 8.13
CA THR A 195 0.21 -1.86 9.49
C THR A 195 -0.92 -1.82 10.51
N LEU A 196 -1.73 -0.76 10.51
CA LEU A 196 -2.82 -0.57 11.46
C LEU A 196 -3.89 -1.66 11.31
N VAL A 197 -4.33 -1.95 10.09
CA VAL A 197 -5.33 -2.99 9.83
C VAL A 197 -4.81 -4.37 10.26
N VAL A 198 -3.55 -4.69 9.97
CA VAL A 198 -2.97 -5.97 10.40
C VAL A 198 -2.91 -6.04 11.92
N HIS A 199 -2.40 -5.00 12.57
CA HIS A 199 -2.14 -5.00 14.00
C HIS A 199 -3.42 -4.94 14.84
N PHE A 200 -4.35 -4.06 14.49
CA PHE A 200 -5.55 -3.80 15.28
C PHE A 200 -6.77 -4.61 14.85
N VAL A 201 -6.79 -5.13 13.61
CA VAL A 201 -7.95 -5.90 13.09
C VAL A 201 -7.58 -7.36 12.87
N LEU A 202 -6.59 -7.65 12.02
CA LEU A 202 -6.35 -9.02 11.57
C LEU A 202 -5.75 -9.92 12.66
N ILE A 203 -4.76 -9.43 13.41
CA ILE A 203 -4.13 -10.19 14.49
C ILE A 203 -5.14 -10.49 15.62
N PRO A 204 -5.90 -9.51 16.17
CA PRO A 204 -6.90 -9.79 17.19
C PRO A 204 -8.00 -10.72 16.70
N MET A 205 -8.46 -10.56 15.45
CA MET A 205 -9.46 -11.46 14.86
C MET A 205 -8.93 -12.89 14.71
N ALA A 206 -7.71 -13.07 14.24
CA ALA A 206 -7.10 -14.39 14.10
C ALA A 206 -6.88 -15.06 15.45
N ARG A 207 -6.45 -14.30 16.47
CA ARG A 207 -6.30 -14.80 17.84
C ARG A 207 -7.58 -15.37 18.43
N ARG A 208 -8.74 -14.81 18.07
CA ARG A 208 -10.05 -15.28 18.54
C ARG A 208 -10.61 -16.49 17.77
N LYS A 209 -10.29 -16.62 16.48
CA LYS A 209 -10.98 -17.56 15.58
C LYS A 209 -10.11 -18.70 15.06
N ASP A 210 -8.82 -18.47 14.85
CA ASP A 210 -7.97 -19.39 14.08
C ASP A 210 -6.48 -19.26 14.51
N PRO A 211 -6.01 -20.12 15.44
CA PRO A 211 -4.62 -20.15 15.89
C PRO A 211 -3.61 -20.40 14.77
N TYR A 212 -4.00 -21.19 13.75
CA TYR A 212 -3.13 -21.46 12.61
C TYR A 212 -2.94 -20.19 11.76
N ARG A 213 -4.01 -19.46 11.47
CA ARG A 213 -3.93 -18.16 10.79
C ARG A 213 -3.13 -17.13 11.60
N LEU A 214 -3.25 -17.13 12.93
CA LEU A 214 -2.45 -16.27 13.79
C LEU A 214 -0.95 -16.52 13.60
N SER A 215 -0.52 -17.79 13.63
CA SER A 215 0.90 -18.15 13.42
C SER A 215 1.44 -17.68 12.07
N ARG A 216 0.61 -17.66 11.02
CA ARG A 216 0.97 -17.14 9.70
C ARG A 216 1.10 -15.63 9.67
N LEU A 217 0.25 -14.90 10.38
CA LEU A 217 0.32 -13.43 10.49
C LEU A 217 1.51 -12.96 11.34
N LEU A 218 1.90 -13.75 12.35
CA LEU A 218 3.05 -13.47 13.21
C LEU A 218 4.37 -14.03 12.67
N ASN A 219 4.34 -14.72 11.53
CA ASN A 219 5.57 -15.16 10.86
C ASN A 219 6.39 -13.91 10.48
N TRP A 220 7.70 -13.97 10.69
CA TRP A 220 8.62 -12.88 10.35
C TRP A 220 8.38 -12.33 8.93
N ARG A 221 8.09 -13.19 7.95
CA ARG A 221 7.81 -12.74 6.56
C ARG A 221 6.58 -11.86 6.48
N ALA A 222 5.51 -12.24 7.17
CA ALA A 222 4.28 -11.45 7.22
C ALA A 222 4.52 -10.15 8.01
N LEU A 223 5.17 -10.22 9.16
CA LEU A 223 5.52 -9.04 9.95
C LEU A 223 6.39 -8.06 9.14
N THR A 224 7.42 -8.52 8.43
CA THR A 224 8.23 -7.67 7.56
C THR A 224 7.41 -7.03 6.44
N MET A 225 6.44 -7.75 5.85
CA MET A 225 5.55 -7.14 4.85
C MET A 225 4.65 -6.03 5.40
N HIS A 226 4.40 -6.00 6.71
CA HIS A 226 3.46 -5.07 7.33
C HIS A 226 4.12 -3.96 8.14
N TYR A 227 5.30 -4.21 8.70
CA TYR A 227 6.09 -3.23 9.46
C TYR A 227 7.27 -2.69 8.66
N GLY A 228 7.82 -3.50 7.75
CA GLY A 228 8.97 -3.09 6.93
C GLY A 228 8.62 -1.98 5.94
N ASN A 229 7.42 -2.00 5.36
CA ASN A 229 6.94 -0.90 4.51
C ASN A 229 6.84 0.42 5.30
N LEU A 230 6.26 0.40 6.50
CA LEU A 230 6.14 1.57 7.36
C LEU A 230 7.51 2.05 7.83
N ALA A 231 8.40 1.15 8.24
CA ALA A 231 9.75 1.50 8.66
C ALA A 231 10.53 2.23 7.56
N MET A 232 10.46 1.76 6.31
CA MET A 232 11.10 2.44 5.18
C MET A 232 10.50 3.84 4.96
N MET A 233 9.18 3.99 5.05
CA MET A 233 8.53 5.30 4.89
C MET A 233 8.84 6.26 6.03
N LEU A 234 9.00 5.77 7.27
CA LEU A 234 9.41 6.60 8.41
C LEU A 234 10.85 7.11 8.25
N VAL A 235 11.76 6.28 7.74
CA VAL A 235 13.12 6.71 7.42
C VAL A 235 13.11 7.72 6.28
N GLU A 236 12.34 7.46 5.22
CA GLU A 236 12.20 8.39 4.10
C GLU A 236 11.61 9.74 4.56
N ALA A 237 10.57 9.75 5.39
CA ALA A 237 9.97 10.97 5.93
C ALA A 237 10.99 11.81 6.71
N THR A 238 11.78 11.13 7.55
CA THR A 238 12.83 11.77 8.36
C THR A 238 13.93 12.36 7.47
N LEU A 239 14.43 11.62 6.47
CA LEU A 239 15.58 12.05 5.68
C LEU A 239 15.25 13.00 4.53
N SER A 240 14.09 12.83 3.88
CA SER A 240 13.83 13.46 2.58
C SER A 240 13.37 14.91 2.63
N GLY A 241 12.77 15.37 3.73
CA GLY A 241 12.21 16.73 3.80
C GLY A 241 11.00 16.93 2.92
N LEU A 242 10.37 15.85 2.43
CA LEU A 242 9.22 15.97 1.57
C LEU A 242 8.00 16.45 2.38
N PRO A 243 7.44 17.62 2.05
CA PRO A 243 6.25 18.10 2.73
C PRO A 243 5.05 17.26 2.29
N MET A 244 4.12 17.02 3.22
CA MET A 244 2.78 16.52 2.88
C MET A 244 1.83 17.70 2.79
N LYS A 245 1.14 17.83 1.65
CA LYS A 245 0.24 18.96 1.38
C LYS A 245 -1.20 18.56 1.61
N ARG A 246 -1.97 19.37 2.34
CA ARG A 246 -3.37 19.00 2.69
C ARG A 246 -4.27 18.91 1.46
N GLU A 247 -3.92 19.63 0.41
CA GLU A 247 -4.61 19.66 -0.88
C GLU A 247 -4.49 18.32 -1.62
N HIS A 248 -3.53 17.47 -1.25
CA HIS A 248 -3.28 16.18 -1.88
C HIS A 248 -4.18 15.03 -1.35
N TRP A 249 -5.14 15.33 -0.45
CA TRP A 249 -6.07 14.32 0.08
C TRP A 249 -6.83 13.57 -1.02
N ILE A 250 -7.10 14.21 -2.16
CA ILE A 250 -7.73 13.58 -3.33
C ILE A 250 -6.95 12.35 -3.81
N PHE A 251 -5.63 12.37 -3.79
CA PHE A 251 -4.85 11.22 -4.27
C PHE A 251 -5.09 9.97 -3.41
N MET A 252 -5.46 10.14 -2.13
CA MET A 252 -5.86 9.02 -1.27
C MET A 252 -7.23 8.45 -1.67
N VAL A 253 -8.18 9.33 -2.01
CA VAL A 253 -9.50 8.93 -2.47
C VAL A 253 -9.38 8.15 -3.77
N VAL A 254 -8.65 8.70 -4.76
CA VAL A 254 -8.38 8.03 -6.03
C VAL A 254 -7.72 6.67 -5.80
N TYR A 255 -6.68 6.60 -4.96
CA TYR A 255 -6.00 5.34 -4.68
C TYR A 255 -6.91 4.29 -4.03
N ALA A 256 -7.73 4.68 -3.05
CA ALA A 256 -8.69 3.78 -2.40
C ALA A 256 -9.78 3.30 -3.39
N ASN A 257 -10.31 4.21 -4.21
CA ASN A 257 -11.30 3.91 -5.25
C ASN A 257 -10.73 2.99 -6.33
N MET A 258 -9.52 3.24 -6.81
CA MET A 258 -8.83 2.36 -7.76
C MET A 258 -8.75 0.93 -7.24
N TYR A 259 -8.47 0.75 -5.94
CA TYR A 259 -8.46 -0.58 -5.34
C TYR A 259 -9.86 -1.23 -5.30
N VAL A 260 -10.91 -0.47 -4.95
CA VAL A 260 -12.30 -0.96 -4.97
C VAL A 260 -12.70 -1.40 -6.38
N VAL A 261 -12.45 -0.57 -7.40
CA VAL A 261 -12.72 -0.88 -8.81
C VAL A 261 -11.96 -2.13 -9.23
N PHE A 262 -10.66 -2.21 -8.90
CA PHE A 262 -9.87 -3.40 -9.17
C PHE A 262 -10.47 -4.65 -8.51
N ALA A 263 -10.86 -4.57 -7.23
CA ALA A 263 -11.43 -5.71 -6.51
C ALA A 263 -12.75 -6.18 -7.12
N LEU A 264 -13.57 -5.25 -7.61
CA LEU A 264 -14.79 -5.57 -8.37
C LEU A 264 -14.45 -6.28 -9.67
N ILE A 265 -13.57 -5.72 -10.50
CA ILE A 265 -13.13 -6.34 -11.77
C ILE A 265 -12.60 -7.75 -11.50
N TRP A 266 -11.78 -7.91 -10.47
CA TRP A 266 -11.24 -9.20 -10.06
C TRP A 266 -12.33 -10.20 -9.66
N HIS A 267 -13.34 -9.75 -8.91
CA HIS A 267 -14.49 -10.56 -8.56
C HIS A 267 -15.28 -10.98 -9.80
N TYR A 268 -15.52 -10.09 -10.77
CA TYR A 268 -16.19 -10.48 -12.01
C TYR A 268 -15.41 -11.53 -12.79
N ALA A 269 -14.08 -11.39 -12.85
CA ALA A 269 -13.23 -12.35 -13.56
C ALA A 269 -13.08 -13.70 -12.85
N THR A 270 -13.14 -13.75 -11.51
CA THR A 270 -12.75 -14.95 -10.75
C THR A 270 -13.78 -15.45 -9.73
N GLY A 271 -14.79 -14.65 -9.42
CA GLY A 271 -15.78 -14.91 -8.37
C GLY A 271 -15.25 -14.74 -6.95
N ILE A 272 -14.10 -14.07 -6.76
CA ILE A 272 -13.44 -13.98 -5.46
C ILE A 272 -13.32 -12.54 -5.00
N PHE A 273 -13.79 -12.26 -3.78
CA PHE A 273 -13.36 -11.11 -3.00
C PHE A 273 -12.31 -11.54 -1.98
N TYR A 274 -11.17 -10.84 -1.95
CA TYR A 274 -10.12 -11.14 -0.99
C TYR A 274 -10.46 -10.67 0.42
N TYR A 275 -11.18 -9.55 0.53
CA TYR A 275 -11.65 -9.02 1.80
C TYR A 275 -13.16 -9.18 1.93
N PHE A 276 -13.60 -9.72 3.07
CA PHE A 276 -15.01 -10.01 3.34
C PHE A 276 -15.88 -8.75 3.28
N PHE A 277 -15.35 -7.60 3.71
CA PHE A 277 -16.09 -6.33 3.73
C PHE A 277 -16.33 -5.78 2.31
N MET A 278 -15.64 -6.31 1.31
CA MET A 278 -15.86 -5.93 -0.09
C MET A 278 -16.88 -6.82 -0.80
N ASP A 279 -17.28 -7.94 -0.19
CA ASP A 279 -18.17 -8.91 -0.83
C ASP A 279 -19.63 -8.48 -0.73
N TYR A 280 -20.09 -7.69 -1.71
CA TYR A 280 -21.49 -7.25 -1.78
C TYR A 280 -22.49 -8.40 -1.96
N THR A 281 -22.05 -9.60 -2.33
CA THR A 281 -22.94 -10.76 -2.48
C THR A 281 -23.30 -11.39 -1.14
N ARG A 282 -22.47 -11.18 -0.12
CA ARG A 282 -22.63 -11.75 1.23
C ARG A 282 -22.80 -10.71 2.32
N PHE A 283 -22.34 -9.49 2.07
CA PHE A 283 -22.35 -8.40 3.02
C PHE A 283 -23.18 -7.24 2.46
N LEU A 284 -24.41 -7.09 2.98
CA LEU A 284 -25.37 -6.07 2.55
C LEU A 284 -24.78 -4.65 2.64
N TRP A 285 -23.92 -4.41 3.63
CA TRP A 285 -23.30 -3.11 3.88
C TRP A 285 -21.98 -2.91 3.13
N ALA A 286 -21.66 -3.73 2.12
CA ALA A 286 -20.43 -3.57 1.33
C ALA A 286 -20.28 -2.18 0.69
N PRO A 287 -21.33 -1.52 0.15
CA PRO A 287 -21.19 -0.14 -0.34
C PRO A 287 -20.74 0.83 0.76
N LEU A 288 -21.28 0.69 1.97
CA LEU A 288 -20.87 1.50 3.11
C LEU A 288 -19.44 1.18 3.55
N ALA A 289 -18.99 -0.07 3.40
CA ALA A 289 -17.59 -0.44 3.63
C ALA A 289 -16.64 0.14 2.57
N TYR A 290 -17.07 0.36 1.33
CA TYR A 290 -16.27 1.07 0.33
C TYR A 290 -16.06 2.53 0.74
N VAL A 291 -17.13 3.22 1.15
CA VAL A 291 -17.04 4.58 1.71
C VAL A 291 -16.19 4.61 2.98
N GLY A 292 -16.35 3.61 3.85
CA GLY A 292 -15.56 3.44 5.05
C GLY A 292 -14.07 3.26 4.75
N LEU A 293 -13.70 2.51 3.71
CA LEU A 293 -12.30 2.36 3.29
C LEU A 293 -11.69 3.70 2.88
N VAL A 294 -12.40 4.49 2.07
CA VAL A 294 -11.97 5.85 1.68
C VAL A 294 -11.83 6.75 2.91
N GLY A 295 -12.83 6.74 3.80
CA GLY A 295 -12.82 7.53 5.03
C GLY A 295 -11.66 7.20 5.97
N ILE A 296 -11.42 5.90 6.23
CA ILE A 296 -10.29 5.48 7.06
C ILE A 296 -8.96 5.85 6.39
N MET A 297 -8.86 5.74 5.05
CA MET A 297 -7.66 6.15 4.31
C MET A 297 -7.41 7.66 4.46
N GLY A 298 -8.45 8.49 4.38
CA GLY A 298 -8.35 9.93 4.63
C GLY A 298 -7.89 10.26 6.05
N VAL A 299 -8.43 9.57 7.07
CA VAL A 299 -8.01 9.76 8.48
C VAL A 299 -6.54 9.37 8.67
N VAL A 300 -6.11 8.24 8.10
CA VAL A 300 -4.72 7.78 8.18
C VAL A 300 -3.77 8.74 7.48
N TRP A 301 -4.15 9.25 6.30
CA TRP A 301 -3.37 10.26 5.59
C TRP A 301 -3.27 11.55 6.40
N LEU A 302 -4.36 12.02 7.02
CA LEU A 302 -4.32 13.21 7.86
C LEU A 302 -3.40 13.01 9.08
N ALA A 303 -3.38 11.81 9.66
CA ALA A 303 -2.42 11.47 10.71
C ALA A 303 -0.97 11.50 10.21
N CYS A 304 -0.71 11.04 8.99
CA CYS A 304 0.60 11.16 8.34
C CYS A 304 0.99 12.63 8.12
N VAL A 305 0.07 13.50 7.70
CA VAL A 305 0.32 14.94 7.54
C VAL A 305 0.80 15.55 8.86
N TYR A 306 0.03 15.38 9.94
CA TYR A 306 0.41 15.90 11.26
C TYR A 306 1.72 15.32 11.77
N PHE A 307 1.99 14.05 11.48
CA PHE A 307 3.24 13.41 11.84
C PHE A 307 4.44 14.04 11.11
N VAL A 308 4.33 14.30 9.81
CA VAL A 308 5.40 14.96 9.03
C VAL A 308 5.60 16.41 9.47
N GLU A 309 4.50 17.16 9.69
CA GLU A 309 4.57 18.51 10.27
C GLU A 309 5.33 18.51 11.61
N ALA A 310 5.04 17.54 12.49
CA ALA A 310 5.76 17.40 13.76
C ALA A 310 7.23 16.99 13.58
N LEU A 311 7.55 16.11 12.62
CA LEU A 311 8.94 15.75 12.30
C LEU A 311 9.75 16.97 11.86
N ASP A 312 9.17 17.82 11.02
CA ASP A 312 9.83 19.01 10.48
C ASP A 312 10.08 20.06 11.57
N VAL A 313 9.16 20.21 12.52
CA VAL A 313 9.31 21.16 13.64
C VAL A 313 10.28 20.65 14.70
N TYR A 314 10.18 19.38 15.10
CA TYR A 314 10.85 18.89 16.31
C TYR A 314 12.09 18.03 16.05
N VAL A 315 12.12 17.23 14.98
CA VAL A 315 13.15 16.20 14.78
C VAL A 315 14.20 16.64 13.77
N ARG A 316 13.78 17.17 12.63
CA ARG A 316 14.69 17.55 11.54
C ARG A 316 15.72 18.60 11.96
N PRO A 317 15.38 19.68 12.71
CA PRO A 317 16.37 20.66 13.14
C PRO A 317 17.44 20.04 14.04
N MET A 318 17.05 19.15 14.96
CA MET A 318 18.01 18.45 15.83
C MET A 318 18.94 17.52 15.05
N LEU A 319 18.40 16.83 14.04
CA LEU A 319 19.18 15.95 13.18
C LEU A 319 20.20 16.73 12.35
N LEU A 320 19.80 17.86 11.77
CA LEU A 320 20.69 18.75 11.03
C LEU A 320 21.82 19.29 11.91
N LEU A 321 21.50 19.78 13.11
CA LEU A 321 22.50 20.23 14.08
C LEU A 321 23.49 19.11 14.47
N SER A 322 22.99 17.87 14.60
CA SER A 322 23.84 16.71 14.93
C SER A 322 24.78 16.33 13.79
N LEU A 323 24.31 16.39 12.55
CA LEU A 323 25.13 16.14 11.35
C LEU A 323 26.19 17.23 11.18
N GLU A 324 25.83 18.49 11.37
CA GLU A 324 26.78 19.61 11.31
C GLU A 324 27.86 19.51 12.40
N ALA A 325 27.49 19.06 13.61
CA ALA A 325 28.45 18.82 14.68
C ALA A 325 29.42 17.68 14.31
N SER A 326 28.92 16.58 13.74
CA SER A 326 29.74 15.44 13.32
C SER A 326 30.64 15.73 12.12
N ALA A 327 30.28 16.68 11.25
CA ALA A 327 31.11 17.06 10.11
C ALA A 327 32.31 17.93 10.51
N LYS A 328 32.23 18.58 11.68
CA LYS A 328 33.29 19.47 12.20
C LYS A 328 34.32 18.75 13.08
N SER A 329 34.02 17.52 13.52
CA SER A 329 34.89 16.69 14.37
C SER A 329 35.81 15.79 13.55
#